data_AF-A0A1A0K934-F1
#
_entry.id   AF-A0A1A0K934-F1
#
_cell.length_a   1.000
_cell.length_b   1.000
_cell.length_c   1.000
_cell.angle_alpha   90.00
_cell.angle_beta   90.00
_cell.angle_gamma   90.00
#
_symmetry.space_group_name_H-M   'P 1'
#
loop_
_entity.id
_entity.type
_entity.pdbx_description
1 polymer ?
#
loop_
_entity_poly.entity_id
_entity_poly.type
_entity_poly.pdbx_seq_one_letter_code
_entity_poly.pdbx_strand_id
1 'polypeptide(L)'
;MTTWQPLSQRTEGLQPDGPYEGVPNHLVAPLARWYVDASKDRDGRWVNGLQNKMANLLRVAVSESWHNGDVSTHLLYVVKKDRDKFLDLVDCRLHLGGYTRSFILQEALTSGGSVWKVNEDSTGLERRASEELSETVQAATSPSDEASNQLREAWSNAYGRSGDPSDAWDHAIKAVEALLCPVVVPNKAKPTLGDVLGTLRGNNGNKWRGSLPGKDKDHPVTPVVGALELLWPNPDRHGEPNPRPPSAEEARSVVALAAALIQAHRETPIVFKKSAE
;
A
#
# COMPACT_ATOMS: atom_id res chain seq x y z
N MET A 1 -5.13 -12.35 10.05
CA MET A 1 -4.27 -13.53 9.75
C MET A 1 -4.92 -14.76 10.38
N THR A 2 -4.58 -15.98 9.94
CA THR A 2 -5.08 -17.18 10.64
C THR A 2 -4.51 -17.21 12.07
N THR A 3 -5.37 -17.44 13.07
CA THR A 3 -4.97 -17.70 14.46
C THR A 3 -4.78 -19.19 14.74
N TRP A 4 -5.05 -20.02 13.73
CA TRP A 4 -4.92 -21.47 13.84
C TRP A 4 -3.46 -21.89 13.80
N GLN A 5 -3.10 -22.78 14.71
CA GLN A 5 -1.77 -23.40 14.81
C GLN A 5 -1.93 -24.92 15.01
N PRO A 6 -1.01 -25.75 14.50
CA PRO A 6 -1.04 -27.20 14.74
C PRO A 6 -1.21 -27.55 16.22
N LEU A 7 -2.05 -28.54 16.52
CA LEU A 7 -2.35 -28.95 17.90
C LEU A 7 -1.12 -29.40 18.67
N SER A 8 -0.15 -30.05 17.99
CA SER A 8 1.13 -30.44 18.60
C SER A 8 1.87 -29.23 19.16
N GLN A 9 2.00 -28.16 18.36
CA GLN A 9 2.68 -26.95 18.78
C GLN A 9 1.92 -26.22 19.90
N ARG A 10 0.58 -26.16 19.83
CA ARG A 10 -0.25 -25.58 20.89
C ARG A 10 -0.10 -26.33 22.21
N THR A 11 -0.08 -27.67 22.16
CA THR A 11 0.10 -28.52 23.34
C THR A 11 1.49 -28.35 23.96
N GLU A 12 2.49 -28.10 23.14
CA GLU A 12 3.87 -27.78 23.58
C GLU A 12 4.04 -26.32 24.04
N GLY A 13 2.99 -25.50 23.97
CA GLY A 13 3.04 -24.08 24.37
C GLY A 13 3.86 -23.20 23.43
N LEU A 14 4.13 -23.67 22.21
CA LEU A 14 4.88 -22.90 21.21
C LEU A 14 4.05 -21.76 20.68
N GLN A 15 4.67 -20.60 20.48
CA GLN A 15 4.04 -19.47 19.83
C GLN A 15 3.77 -19.77 18.34
N PRO A 16 2.72 -19.19 17.74
CA PRO A 16 2.48 -19.30 16.29
C PRO A 16 3.71 -18.89 15.49
N ASP A 17 4.00 -19.63 14.42
CA ASP A 17 5.09 -19.37 13.49
C ASP A 17 4.67 -18.37 12.41
N GLY A 18 5.55 -17.41 12.09
CA GLY A 18 5.30 -16.34 11.13
C GLY A 18 4.81 -15.02 11.76
N PRO A 19 4.30 -14.07 10.95
CA PRO A 19 4.06 -14.20 9.52
C PRO A 19 5.35 -14.27 8.68
N TYR A 20 5.26 -14.88 7.51
CA TYR A 20 6.41 -15.18 6.64
C TYR A 20 6.58 -14.14 5.52
N GLU A 21 7.78 -13.54 5.43
CA GLU A 21 8.17 -12.59 4.37
C GLU A 21 8.20 -13.22 2.97
N GLY A 22 8.89 -14.35 2.84
CA GLY A 22 9.00 -15.10 1.59
C GLY A 22 7.99 -16.23 1.48
N VAL A 23 8.30 -17.21 0.63
CA VAL A 23 7.48 -18.43 0.50
C VAL A 23 8.05 -19.57 1.36
N PRO A 24 7.49 -19.87 2.54
CA PRO A 24 7.92 -21.02 3.34
C PRO A 24 7.59 -22.34 2.62
N ASN A 25 8.26 -23.44 3.00
CA ASN A 25 8.16 -24.72 2.29
C ASN A 25 6.72 -25.23 2.09
N HIS A 26 5.87 -25.10 3.11
CA HIS A 26 4.47 -25.53 3.03
C HIS A 26 3.63 -24.70 2.06
N LEU A 27 4.05 -23.47 1.76
CA LEU A 27 3.34 -22.56 0.86
C LEU A 27 3.76 -22.72 -0.61
N VAL A 28 4.90 -23.36 -0.88
CA VAL A 28 5.40 -23.56 -2.27
C VAL A 28 4.41 -24.32 -3.14
N ALA A 29 3.87 -25.45 -2.66
CA ALA A 29 2.99 -26.29 -3.45
C ALA A 29 1.63 -25.63 -3.75
N PRO A 30 0.92 -25.03 -2.77
CA PRO A 30 -0.29 -24.25 -3.04
C PRO A 30 -0.09 -23.13 -4.05
N LEU A 31 0.97 -22.33 -3.92
CA LEU A 31 1.24 -21.21 -4.84
C LEU A 31 1.60 -21.69 -6.24
N ALA A 32 2.40 -22.76 -6.36
CA ALA A 32 2.74 -23.35 -7.66
C ALA A 32 1.49 -23.86 -8.38
N ARG A 33 0.60 -24.53 -7.66
CA ARG A 33 -0.68 -25.01 -8.20
C ARG A 33 -1.55 -23.85 -8.66
N TRP A 34 -1.70 -22.83 -7.82
CA TRP A 34 -2.44 -21.62 -8.20
C TRP A 34 -1.86 -20.98 -9.47
N TYR A 35 -0.54 -20.81 -9.56
CA TYR A 35 0.11 -20.21 -10.72
C TYR A 35 -0.19 -20.97 -12.02
N VAL A 36 -0.10 -22.31 -11.99
CA VAL A 36 -0.39 -23.16 -13.16
C VAL A 36 -1.84 -23.03 -13.58
N ASP A 37 -2.77 -23.06 -12.62
CA ASP A 37 -4.20 -22.95 -12.89
C ASP A 37 -4.58 -21.56 -13.39
N ALA A 38 -4.01 -20.50 -12.80
CA ALA A 38 -4.18 -19.11 -13.22
C ALA A 38 -3.59 -18.84 -14.61
N SER A 39 -2.65 -19.67 -15.07
CA SER A 39 -2.00 -19.55 -16.38
C SER A 39 -2.77 -20.23 -17.53
N LYS A 40 -3.92 -20.83 -17.20
CA LYS A 40 -4.81 -21.52 -18.13
C LYS A 40 -6.14 -20.78 -18.26
N ASP A 41 -6.81 -20.98 -19.39
CA ASP A 41 -8.18 -20.52 -19.60
C ASP A 41 -9.20 -21.40 -18.86
N ARG A 42 -10.49 -21.09 -19.04
CA ARG A 42 -11.59 -21.82 -18.39
C ARG A 42 -11.68 -23.29 -18.83
N ASP A 43 -11.16 -23.62 -20.01
CA ASP A 43 -11.13 -24.97 -20.57
C ASP A 43 -9.85 -25.74 -20.18
N GLY A 44 -9.00 -25.13 -19.35
CA GLY A 44 -7.75 -25.74 -18.87
C GLY A 44 -6.61 -25.70 -19.89
N ARG A 45 -6.75 -24.91 -20.97
CA ARG A 45 -5.70 -24.74 -21.99
C ARG A 45 -4.78 -23.58 -21.60
N TRP A 46 -3.51 -23.68 -21.95
CA TRP A 46 -2.57 -22.59 -21.71
C TRP A 46 -2.98 -21.34 -22.48
N VAL A 47 -3.04 -20.19 -21.79
CA VAL A 47 -3.34 -18.90 -22.42
C VAL A 47 -2.23 -18.54 -23.39
N ASN A 48 -2.58 -18.30 -24.65
CA ASN A 48 -1.60 -18.05 -25.70
C ASN A 48 -0.73 -16.81 -25.40
N GLY A 49 0.59 -16.95 -25.54
CA GLY A 49 1.57 -15.88 -25.33
C GLY A 49 1.81 -15.46 -23.88
N LEU A 50 1.01 -15.95 -22.92
CA LEU A 50 1.10 -15.53 -21.51
C LEU A 50 2.45 -15.89 -20.90
N GLN A 51 2.91 -17.14 -21.09
CA GLN A 51 4.12 -17.65 -20.46
C GLN A 51 5.39 -16.97 -20.98
N ASN A 52 5.44 -16.68 -22.29
CA ASN A 52 6.54 -15.92 -22.88
C ASN A 52 6.53 -14.46 -22.41
N LYS A 53 5.36 -13.83 -22.28
CA LYS A 53 5.24 -12.48 -21.70
C LYS A 53 5.74 -12.46 -20.26
N MET A 54 5.38 -13.46 -19.46
CA MET A 54 5.87 -13.62 -18.09
C MET A 54 7.39 -13.82 -18.04
N ALA A 55 7.94 -14.71 -18.88
CA ALA A 55 9.38 -14.95 -18.94
C ALA A 55 10.16 -13.66 -19.28
N ASN A 56 9.65 -12.85 -20.21
CA ASN A 56 10.24 -11.56 -20.56
C ASN A 56 10.22 -10.56 -19.40
N LEU A 57 9.07 -10.42 -18.70
CA LEU A 57 8.95 -9.52 -17.55
C LEU A 57 9.86 -9.94 -16.39
N LEU A 58 9.97 -11.25 -16.13
CA LEU A 58 10.82 -11.83 -15.09
C LEU A 58 12.29 -11.97 -15.52
N ARG A 59 12.63 -11.60 -16.77
CA ARG A 59 13.97 -11.70 -17.35
C ARG A 59 14.56 -13.13 -17.27
N VAL A 60 13.71 -14.13 -17.51
CA VAL A 60 14.09 -15.54 -17.55
C VAL A 60 14.28 -15.99 -19.00
N ALA A 61 15.47 -16.47 -19.33
CA ALA A 61 15.76 -17.01 -20.65
C ALA A 61 14.96 -18.30 -20.91
N VAL A 62 14.37 -18.40 -22.10
CA VAL A 62 13.56 -19.56 -22.53
C VAL A 62 14.01 -20.00 -23.93
N SER A 63 13.83 -21.29 -24.25
CA SER A 63 14.14 -21.82 -25.58
C SER A 63 13.02 -21.52 -26.57
N GLU A 64 13.38 -21.22 -27.82
CA GLU A 64 12.42 -21.05 -28.93
C GLU A 64 11.60 -22.32 -29.23
N SER A 65 12.15 -23.50 -28.89
CA SER A 65 11.48 -24.80 -29.08
C SER A 65 10.47 -25.16 -27.99
N TRP A 66 10.36 -24.36 -26.92
CA TRP A 66 9.50 -24.66 -25.78
C TRP A 66 8.06 -24.19 -26.01
N HIS A 67 7.11 -25.06 -25.67
CA HIS A 67 5.70 -24.71 -25.63
C HIS A 67 5.34 -24.07 -24.29
N ASN A 68 4.15 -23.49 -24.18
CA ASN A 68 3.69 -22.80 -22.96
C ASN A 68 3.83 -23.64 -21.68
N GLY A 69 3.55 -24.95 -21.75
CA GLY A 69 3.71 -25.86 -20.61
C GLY A 69 5.18 -26.03 -20.19
N ASP A 70 6.09 -26.11 -21.16
CA ASP A 70 7.54 -26.21 -20.93
C ASP A 70 8.06 -24.93 -20.28
N VAL A 71 7.66 -23.77 -20.82
CA VAL A 71 8.04 -22.45 -20.26
C VAL A 71 7.50 -22.29 -18.84
N SER A 72 6.24 -22.65 -18.58
CA SER A 72 5.66 -22.57 -17.24
C SER A 72 6.38 -23.48 -16.23
N THR A 73 6.74 -24.69 -16.66
CA THR A 73 7.52 -25.64 -15.85
C THR A 73 8.92 -25.09 -15.57
N HIS A 74 9.55 -24.46 -16.56
CA HIS A 74 10.85 -23.82 -16.41
C HIS A 74 10.80 -22.63 -15.44
N LEU A 75 9.80 -21.76 -15.57
CA LEU A 75 9.60 -20.63 -14.63
C LEU A 75 9.49 -21.13 -13.19
N LEU A 76 8.67 -22.15 -12.94
CA LEU A 76 8.57 -22.77 -11.61
C LEU A 76 9.90 -23.37 -11.13
N TYR A 77 10.66 -24.00 -12.02
CA TYR A 77 11.96 -24.57 -11.69
C TYR A 77 12.96 -23.48 -11.29
N VAL A 78 12.99 -22.36 -12.01
CA VAL A 78 13.89 -21.24 -11.73
C VAL A 78 13.55 -20.59 -10.38
N VAL A 79 12.28 -20.30 -10.13
CA VAL A 79 11.87 -19.61 -8.89
C VAL A 79 11.88 -20.50 -7.65
N LYS A 80 11.77 -21.83 -7.79
CA LYS A 80 11.90 -22.74 -6.64
C LYS A 80 13.27 -22.65 -5.94
N LYS A 81 14.30 -22.17 -6.64
CA LYS A 81 15.65 -21.99 -6.08
C LYS A 81 15.80 -20.69 -5.29
N ASP A 82 14.86 -19.75 -5.44
CA ASP A 82 14.93 -18.41 -4.90
C ASP A 82 13.51 -17.96 -4.47
N ARG A 83 13.24 -18.05 -3.17
CA ARG A 83 11.88 -17.91 -2.63
C ARG A 83 11.30 -16.51 -2.81
N ASP A 84 12.14 -15.49 -2.97
CA ASP A 84 11.68 -14.13 -3.24
C ASP A 84 11.22 -13.99 -4.70
N LYS A 85 11.93 -14.64 -5.63
CA LYS A 85 11.50 -14.72 -7.04
C LYS A 85 10.20 -15.50 -7.24
N PHE A 86 9.82 -16.36 -6.29
CA PHE A 86 8.53 -17.02 -6.34
C PHE A 86 7.40 -15.99 -6.22
N LEU A 87 7.53 -15.03 -5.30
CA LEU A 87 6.55 -13.96 -5.16
C LEU A 87 6.51 -13.07 -6.40
N ASP A 88 7.65 -12.83 -7.06
CA ASP A 88 7.68 -12.07 -8.32
C ASP A 88 6.89 -12.79 -9.43
N LEU A 89 6.97 -14.12 -9.50
CA LEU A 89 6.17 -14.91 -10.44
C LEU A 89 4.67 -14.78 -10.15
N VAL A 90 4.29 -14.79 -8.87
CA VAL A 90 2.89 -14.65 -8.43
C VAL A 90 2.36 -13.26 -8.75
N ASP A 91 3.12 -12.22 -8.38
CA ASP A 91 2.79 -10.83 -8.61
C ASP A 91 2.68 -10.51 -10.10
N CYS A 92 3.66 -10.95 -10.90
CA CYS A 92 3.64 -10.84 -12.36
C CYS A 92 2.39 -11.50 -12.97
N ARG A 93 1.98 -12.67 -12.46
CA ARG A 93 0.77 -13.31 -12.96
C ARG A 93 -0.47 -12.48 -12.65
N LEU A 94 -0.61 -11.91 -11.46
CA LEU A 94 -1.73 -11.03 -11.13
C LEU A 94 -1.74 -9.79 -12.02
N HIS A 95 -0.57 -9.16 -12.22
CA HIS A 95 -0.42 -7.94 -13.01
C HIS A 95 -0.89 -8.09 -14.47
N LEU A 96 -0.67 -9.27 -15.06
CA LEU A 96 -1.11 -9.57 -16.42
C LEU A 96 -2.64 -9.77 -16.55
N GLY A 97 -3.37 -9.81 -15.44
CA GLY A 97 -4.82 -9.83 -15.40
C GLY A 97 -5.47 -11.09 -15.98
N GLY A 98 -6.75 -10.98 -16.32
CA GLY A 98 -7.56 -12.10 -16.81
C GLY A 98 -8.06 -13.01 -15.69
N TYR A 99 -8.37 -14.26 -16.03
CA TYR A 99 -8.95 -15.21 -15.08
C TYR A 99 -7.87 -15.83 -14.18
N THR A 100 -7.54 -15.15 -13.08
CA THR A 100 -6.47 -15.57 -12.15
C THR A 100 -6.96 -16.40 -10.98
N ARG A 101 -8.27 -16.44 -10.70
CA ARG A 101 -8.85 -17.03 -9.48
C ARG A 101 -8.12 -16.52 -8.22
N SER A 102 -7.94 -15.20 -8.13
CA SER A 102 -7.20 -14.53 -7.04
C SER A 102 -7.67 -14.92 -5.63
N PHE A 103 -8.95 -15.25 -5.45
CA PHE A 103 -9.48 -15.75 -4.17
C PHE A 103 -8.78 -17.04 -3.67
N ILE A 104 -8.39 -17.95 -4.57
CA ILE A 104 -7.64 -19.17 -4.20
C ILE A 104 -6.24 -18.81 -3.73
N LEU A 105 -5.60 -17.85 -4.40
CA LEU A 105 -4.31 -17.32 -3.96
C LEU A 105 -4.43 -16.65 -2.59
N GLN A 106 -5.46 -15.83 -2.39
CA GLN A 106 -5.72 -15.15 -1.12
C GLN A 106 -5.89 -16.16 0.03
N GLU A 107 -6.62 -17.25 -0.20
CA GLU A 107 -6.80 -18.34 0.77
C GLU A 107 -5.46 -19.02 1.09
N ALA A 108 -4.67 -19.35 0.07
CA ALA A 108 -3.35 -19.97 0.25
C ALA A 108 -2.39 -19.06 1.04
N LEU A 109 -2.31 -17.77 0.69
CA LEU A 109 -1.49 -16.79 1.40
C LEU A 109 -1.94 -16.60 2.86
N THR A 110 -3.25 -16.62 3.10
CA THR A 110 -3.82 -16.43 4.45
C THR A 110 -3.60 -17.65 5.34
N SER A 111 -3.91 -18.84 4.83
CA SER A 111 -3.73 -20.10 5.56
C SER A 111 -2.25 -20.47 5.74
N GLY A 112 -1.40 -20.08 4.79
CA GLY A 112 0.05 -20.27 4.87
C GLY A 112 0.81 -19.27 5.74
N GLY A 113 0.12 -18.29 6.33
CA GLY A 113 0.73 -17.29 7.23
C GLY A 113 1.63 -16.27 6.53
N SER A 114 1.36 -15.92 5.27
CA SER A 114 2.17 -14.95 4.53
C SER A 114 1.92 -13.52 5.01
N VAL A 115 2.98 -12.69 5.04
CA VAL A 115 2.84 -11.23 5.18
C VAL A 115 2.16 -10.59 3.98
N TRP A 116 2.08 -11.29 2.83
CA TRP A 116 1.45 -10.80 1.62
C TRP A 116 -0.01 -11.24 1.52
N LYS A 117 -0.81 -10.41 0.86
CA LYS A 117 -2.17 -10.71 0.41
C LYS A 117 -2.35 -10.20 -1.01
N VAL A 118 -3.39 -10.65 -1.69
CA VAL A 118 -3.81 -10.05 -2.96
C VAL A 118 -4.36 -8.65 -2.65
N ASN A 119 -3.99 -7.66 -3.46
CA ASN A 119 -4.57 -6.32 -3.37
C ASN A 119 -6.05 -6.30 -3.77
N GLU A 120 -6.76 -5.21 -3.45
CA GLU A 120 -8.20 -5.08 -3.68
C GLU A 120 -8.58 -5.29 -5.16
N ASP A 121 -7.77 -4.74 -6.07
CA ASP A 121 -8.00 -4.83 -7.52
C ASP A 121 -7.62 -6.20 -8.13
N SER A 122 -7.08 -7.14 -7.35
CA SER A 122 -6.58 -8.44 -7.83
C SER A 122 -5.52 -8.33 -8.94
N THR A 123 -4.75 -7.24 -8.95
CA THR A 123 -3.70 -6.93 -9.93
C THR A 123 -2.28 -7.14 -9.39
N GLY A 124 -2.12 -7.39 -8.10
CA GLY A 124 -0.82 -7.58 -7.48
C GLY A 124 -0.89 -8.05 -6.03
N LEU A 125 0.28 -8.20 -5.43
CA LEU A 125 0.44 -8.47 -4.01
C LEU A 125 0.65 -7.18 -3.24
N GLU A 126 -0.01 -7.08 -2.09
CA GLU A 126 0.25 -6.04 -1.10
C GLU A 126 0.57 -6.65 0.26
N ARG A 127 1.38 -5.95 1.03
CA ARG A 127 1.75 -6.31 2.38
C ARG A 127 0.55 -6.11 3.29
N ARG A 128 0.33 -7.05 4.21
CA ARG A 128 -0.69 -6.93 5.24
C ARG A 128 -0.31 -5.82 6.22
N ALA A 129 -1.24 -4.89 6.40
CA ALA A 129 -1.26 -3.98 7.53
C ALA A 129 -2.05 -4.58 8.70
N SER A 130 -2.10 -3.86 9.82
CA SER A 130 -3.05 -4.17 10.88
C SER A 130 -4.48 -3.98 10.39
N GLU A 131 -5.44 -4.63 11.06
CA GLU A 131 -6.86 -4.53 10.71
C GLU A 131 -7.35 -3.09 10.89
N GLU A 132 -6.95 -2.45 11.99
CA GLU A 132 -7.32 -1.07 12.33
C GLU A 132 -6.82 -0.07 11.29
N LEU A 133 -5.59 -0.25 10.79
CA LEU A 133 -5.06 0.60 9.73
C LEU A 133 -5.79 0.36 8.40
N SER A 134 -6.09 -0.89 8.08
CA SER A 134 -6.82 -1.23 6.85
C SER A 134 -8.23 -0.61 6.87
N GLU A 135 -8.94 -0.70 8.00
CA GLU A 135 -10.24 -0.07 8.21
C GLU A 135 -10.16 1.46 8.15
N THR A 136 -9.12 2.05 8.76
CA THR A 136 -8.90 3.50 8.71
C THR A 136 -8.71 3.97 7.27
N VAL A 137 -7.92 3.28 6.47
CA VAL A 137 -7.71 3.61 5.05
C VAL A 137 -8.99 3.40 4.25
N GLN A 138 -9.74 2.34 4.51
CA GLN A 138 -11.02 2.09 3.86
C GLN A 138 -12.02 3.22 4.12
N ALA A 139 -12.16 3.65 5.38
CA ALA A 139 -13.00 4.79 5.74
C ALA A 139 -12.48 6.10 5.09
N ALA A 140 -11.16 6.33 5.15
CA ALA A 140 -10.47 7.46 4.56
C ALA A 140 -10.49 7.47 3.02
N THR A 141 -10.94 6.39 2.37
CA THR A 141 -11.06 6.29 0.91
C THR A 141 -12.47 5.98 0.44
N SER A 142 -13.47 5.93 1.34
CA SER A 142 -14.86 5.58 0.99
C SER A 142 -15.51 6.57 0.01
N PRO A 143 -15.43 7.90 0.24
CA PRO A 143 -15.79 8.91 -0.75
C PRO A 143 -15.09 8.76 -2.10
N SER A 144 -15.81 9.07 -3.18
CA SER A 144 -15.26 9.15 -4.54
C SER A 144 -14.77 10.57 -4.83
N ASP A 145 -13.59 10.93 -4.32
CA ASP A 145 -12.95 12.24 -4.51
C ASP A 145 -11.43 12.10 -4.78
N GLU A 146 -10.79 13.24 -5.05
CA GLU A 146 -9.36 13.29 -5.34
C GLU A 146 -8.51 12.85 -4.14
N ALA A 147 -8.91 13.20 -2.91
CA ALA A 147 -8.18 12.79 -1.71
C ALA A 147 -8.16 11.25 -1.56
N SER A 148 -9.29 10.59 -1.80
CA SER A 148 -9.39 9.13 -1.81
C SER A 148 -8.53 8.51 -2.92
N ASN A 149 -8.54 9.08 -4.13
CA ASN A 149 -7.73 8.56 -5.24
C ASN A 149 -6.25 8.64 -4.92
N GLN A 150 -5.78 9.80 -4.46
CA GLN A 150 -4.39 10.01 -4.06
C GLN A 150 -3.99 9.10 -2.89
N LEU A 151 -4.86 8.89 -1.90
CA LEU A 151 -4.57 7.98 -0.79
C LEU A 151 -4.51 6.50 -1.22
N ARG A 152 -5.33 6.05 -2.19
CA ARG A 152 -5.23 4.70 -2.75
C ARG A 152 -3.91 4.49 -3.50
N GLU A 153 -3.49 5.47 -4.31
CA GLU A 153 -2.18 5.43 -4.97
C GLU A 153 -1.03 5.42 -3.96
N ALA A 154 -1.14 6.23 -2.89
CA ALA A 154 -0.17 6.25 -1.81
C ALA A 154 -0.06 4.89 -1.12
N TRP A 155 -1.21 4.25 -0.81
CA TRP A 155 -1.28 2.92 -0.23
C TRP A 155 -0.66 1.86 -1.13
N SER A 156 -1.03 1.83 -2.42
CA SER A 156 -0.50 0.90 -3.40
C SER A 156 1.02 0.98 -3.49
N ASN A 157 1.58 2.19 -3.47
CA ASN A 157 3.03 2.40 -3.50
C ASN A 157 3.73 2.06 -2.17
N ALA A 158 3.10 2.26 -1.02
CA ALA A 158 3.71 1.96 0.29
C ALA A 158 3.62 0.48 0.69
N TYR A 159 2.55 -0.20 0.30
CA TYR A 159 2.23 -1.57 0.70
C TYR A 159 2.34 -2.58 -0.44
N GLY A 160 2.31 -2.14 -1.71
CA GLY A 160 2.54 -3.03 -2.86
C GLY A 160 3.91 -3.69 -2.81
N ARG A 161 3.98 -4.95 -3.25
CA ARG A 161 5.23 -5.73 -3.33
C ARG A 161 6.30 -5.01 -4.17
N SER A 162 5.88 -4.36 -5.24
CA SER A 162 6.71 -3.62 -6.21
C SER A 162 6.47 -2.10 -6.15
N GLY A 163 5.98 -1.60 -5.01
CA GLY A 163 5.66 -0.19 -4.81
C GLY A 163 6.89 0.72 -4.69
N ASP A 164 6.67 2.03 -4.89
CA ASP A 164 7.70 3.06 -4.82
C ASP A 164 7.51 3.96 -3.57
N PRO A 165 8.40 3.89 -2.56
CA PRO A 165 8.31 4.70 -1.36
C PRO A 165 8.24 6.22 -1.60
N SER A 166 8.90 6.71 -2.65
CA SER A 166 8.90 8.13 -3.01
C SER A 166 7.53 8.57 -3.52
N ASP A 167 6.98 7.82 -4.47
CA ASP A 167 5.64 8.10 -5.01
C ASP A 167 4.58 7.92 -3.92
N ALA A 168 4.72 6.95 -3.02
CA ALA A 168 3.83 6.79 -1.88
C ALA A 168 3.74 8.08 -1.03
N TRP A 169 4.89 8.70 -0.76
CA TRP A 169 4.97 9.92 0.03
C TRP A 169 4.36 11.11 -0.71
N ASP A 170 4.68 11.27 -1.99
CA ASP A 170 4.13 12.33 -2.83
C ASP A 170 2.60 12.24 -2.96
N HIS A 171 2.08 11.04 -3.16
CA HIS A 171 0.64 10.79 -3.22
C HIS A 171 -0.04 11.02 -1.86
N ALA A 172 0.61 10.68 -0.74
CA ALA A 172 0.11 11.00 0.60
C ALA A 172 0.01 12.52 0.85
N ILE A 173 1.01 13.30 0.42
CA ILE A 173 0.97 14.77 0.47
C ILE A 173 -0.22 15.28 -0.35
N LYS A 174 -0.36 14.85 -1.61
CA LYS A 174 -1.44 15.27 -2.51
C LYS A 174 -2.83 14.94 -1.96
N ALA A 175 -2.97 13.80 -1.29
CA ALA A 175 -4.23 13.41 -0.64
C ALA A 175 -4.64 14.41 0.45
N VAL A 176 -3.69 14.86 1.28
CA VAL A 176 -3.94 15.85 2.33
C VAL A 176 -4.14 17.26 1.75
N GLU A 177 -3.42 17.61 0.68
CA GLU A 177 -3.63 18.86 -0.07
C GLU A 177 -5.06 18.96 -0.61
N ALA A 178 -5.57 17.88 -1.20
CA ALA A 178 -6.92 17.83 -1.76
C ALA A 178 -8.02 18.16 -0.74
N LEU A 179 -7.79 17.88 0.56
CA LEU A 179 -8.71 18.26 1.64
C LEU A 179 -8.46 19.65 2.21
N LEU A 180 -7.20 19.99 2.50
CA LEU A 180 -6.89 21.20 3.27
C LEU A 180 -6.76 22.45 2.41
N CYS A 181 -6.32 22.33 1.16
CA CYS A 181 -6.15 23.48 0.28
C CYS A 181 -7.48 24.23 0.03
N PRO A 182 -8.61 23.56 -0.29
CA PRO A 182 -9.90 24.24 -0.45
C PRO A 182 -10.39 24.97 0.81
N VAL A 183 -9.94 24.56 2.00
CA VAL A 183 -10.38 25.14 3.27
C VAL A 183 -9.46 26.29 3.71
N VAL A 184 -8.15 26.06 3.67
CA VAL A 184 -7.15 26.95 4.28
C VAL A 184 -6.66 28.02 3.31
N VAL A 185 -6.54 27.67 2.02
CA VAL A 185 -6.00 28.54 0.97
C VAL A 185 -6.89 28.55 -0.30
N PRO A 186 -8.22 28.78 -0.18
CA PRO A 186 -9.19 28.57 -1.27
C PRO A 186 -8.93 29.42 -2.53
N ASN A 187 -8.26 30.58 -2.38
CA ASN A 187 -8.07 31.53 -3.46
C ASN A 187 -6.72 31.38 -4.18
N LYS A 188 -5.90 30.39 -3.80
CA LYS A 188 -4.59 30.17 -4.42
C LYS A 188 -4.73 29.24 -5.63
N ALA A 189 -4.23 29.69 -6.79
CA ALA A 189 -4.41 28.97 -8.06
C ALA A 189 -3.70 27.61 -8.13
N LYS A 190 -2.56 27.45 -7.44
CA LYS A 190 -1.80 26.20 -7.32
C LYS A 190 -1.44 25.99 -5.85
N PRO A 191 -2.42 25.60 -5.01
CA PRO A 191 -2.20 25.50 -3.59
C PRO A 191 -1.42 24.22 -3.27
N THR A 192 -0.53 24.29 -2.29
CA THR A 192 0.28 23.16 -1.83
C THR A 192 0.19 23.01 -0.30
N LEU A 193 0.69 21.89 0.23
CA LEU A 193 0.74 21.65 1.66
C LEU A 193 1.68 22.66 2.36
N GLY A 194 2.72 23.12 1.67
CA GLY A 194 3.57 24.21 2.12
C GLY A 194 2.79 25.53 2.31
N ASP A 195 1.79 25.80 1.48
CA ASP A 195 0.93 26.99 1.61
C ASP A 195 -0.05 26.90 2.77
N VAL A 196 -0.60 25.71 2.99
CA VAL A 196 -1.40 25.39 4.17
C VAL A 196 -0.57 25.60 5.43
N LEU A 197 0.62 24.99 5.51
CA LEU A 197 1.56 25.17 6.63
C LEU A 197 1.92 26.63 6.86
N GLY A 198 2.28 27.37 5.81
CA GLY A 198 2.57 28.80 5.90
C GLY A 198 1.40 29.61 6.46
N THR A 199 0.18 29.31 6.01
CA THR A 199 -1.04 29.98 6.47
C THR A 199 -1.39 29.65 7.93
N LEU A 200 -1.24 28.39 8.34
CA LEU A 200 -1.52 27.98 9.71
C LEU A 200 -0.47 28.50 10.71
N ARG A 201 0.82 28.49 10.33
CA ARG A 201 1.94 29.01 11.16
C ARG A 201 1.89 30.53 11.30
N GLY A 202 1.75 31.27 10.19
CA GLY A 202 1.86 32.73 10.14
C GLY A 202 0.75 33.49 10.87
N ASN A 203 -0.14 32.78 11.54
CA ASN A 203 -1.38 33.31 12.06
C ASN A 203 -1.38 33.55 13.58
N ASN A 204 -0.30 33.23 14.31
CA ASN A 204 -0.14 33.42 15.76
C ASN A 204 -1.39 33.05 16.60
N GLY A 205 -2.17 32.05 16.18
CA GLY A 205 -3.40 31.61 16.85
C GLY A 205 -4.64 32.50 16.65
N ASN A 206 -4.61 33.56 15.83
CA ASN A 206 -5.67 34.57 15.78
C ASN A 206 -6.82 34.29 14.80
N LYS A 207 -6.61 33.53 13.72
CA LYS A 207 -7.66 33.24 12.71
C LYS A 207 -7.99 31.76 12.53
N TRP A 208 -7.16 30.86 13.06
CA TRP A 208 -7.27 29.41 12.88
C TRP A 208 -7.18 28.74 14.25
N ARG A 209 -7.99 27.72 14.46
CA ARG A 209 -7.98 26.86 15.65
C ARG A 209 -8.05 25.39 15.22
N GLY A 210 -7.49 24.50 16.03
CA GLY A 210 -7.66 23.06 15.88
C GLY A 210 -9.05 22.58 16.30
N SER A 211 -9.42 21.36 15.93
CA SER A 211 -10.65 20.73 16.41
C SER A 211 -10.58 20.33 17.89
N LEU A 212 -9.41 19.89 18.36
CA LEU A 212 -9.22 19.38 19.70
C LEU A 212 -8.86 20.50 20.69
N PRO A 213 -9.43 20.51 21.90
CA PRO A 213 -9.01 21.45 22.94
C PRO A 213 -7.60 21.10 23.43
N GLY A 214 -6.75 22.11 23.53
CA GLY A 214 -5.48 22.01 24.25
C GLY A 214 -5.70 21.90 25.75
N LYS A 215 -4.60 21.78 26.50
CA LYS A 215 -4.62 21.76 27.98
C LYS A 215 -5.37 22.96 28.56
N ASP A 216 -5.20 24.13 27.93
CA ASP A 216 -5.81 25.39 28.36
C ASP A 216 -7.15 25.68 27.64
N LYS A 217 -7.71 24.67 26.95
CA LYS A 217 -8.96 24.74 26.17
C LYS A 217 -8.93 25.80 25.05
N ASP A 218 -7.75 26.16 24.58
CA ASP A 218 -7.47 27.20 23.59
C ASP A 218 -7.56 26.73 22.13
N HIS A 219 -7.76 25.42 21.92
CA HIS A 219 -7.85 24.77 20.61
C HIS A 219 -6.67 25.12 19.67
N PRO A 220 -5.42 24.83 20.07
CA PRO A 220 -4.26 25.26 19.32
C PRO A 220 -4.17 24.50 17.99
N VAL A 221 -3.68 25.17 16.95
CA VAL A 221 -3.44 24.54 15.64
C VAL A 221 -2.11 23.77 15.57
N THR A 222 -1.23 23.99 16.56
CA THR A 222 0.13 23.45 16.62
C THR A 222 0.21 21.92 16.46
N PRO A 223 -0.67 21.09 17.07
CA PRO A 223 -0.63 19.64 16.85
C PRO A 223 -0.88 19.25 15.39
N VAL A 224 -1.83 19.91 14.72
CA VAL A 224 -2.10 19.68 13.30
C VAL A 224 -0.91 20.13 12.46
N VAL A 225 -0.35 21.31 12.74
CA VAL A 225 0.85 21.81 12.03
C VAL A 225 2.00 20.82 12.16
N GLY A 226 2.30 20.32 13.36
CA GLY A 226 3.35 19.33 13.58
C GLY A 226 3.12 18.03 12.80
N ALA A 227 1.87 17.55 12.71
CA ALA A 227 1.55 16.38 11.88
C ALA A 227 1.78 16.65 10.38
N LEU A 228 1.41 17.83 9.88
CA LEU A 228 1.63 18.21 8.48
C LEU A 228 3.13 18.42 8.16
N GLU A 229 3.93 18.83 9.14
CA GLU A 229 5.39 18.94 9.02
C GLU A 229 6.10 17.59 8.92
N LEU A 230 5.53 16.53 9.51
CA LEU A 230 6.04 15.18 9.32
C LEU A 230 5.77 14.64 7.91
N LEU A 231 4.72 15.13 7.25
CA LEU A 231 4.39 14.77 5.88
C LEU A 231 5.17 15.59 4.84
N TRP A 232 5.55 16.84 5.14
CA TRP A 232 6.08 17.76 4.14
C TRP A 232 7.39 18.44 4.57
N PRO A 233 8.40 18.52 3.69
CA PRO A 233 8.43 18.01 2.31
C PRO A 233 8.74 16.49 2.24
N ASN A 234 8.55 15.89 1.06
CA ASN A 234 9.12 14.58 0.75
C ASN A 234 10.66 14.63 0.84
N PRO A 235 11.34 13.69 1.54
CA PRO A 235 12.79 13.68 1.72
C PRO A 235 13.67 13.66 0.46
N ASP A 236 13.15 13.18 -0.68
CA ASP A 236 13.89 13.16 -1.95
C ASP A 236 13.55 14.31 -2.89
N ARG A 237 12.73 15.26 -2.42
CA ARG A 237 12.25 16.38 -3.23
C ARG A 237 13.42 17.10 -3.91
N HIS A 238 13.29 17.23 -5.22
CA HIS A 238 14.24 18.00 -6.04
C HIS A 238 14.37 19.44 -5.51
N GLY A 239 15.59 19.84 -5.16
CA GLY A 239 15.93 21.17 -4.63
C GLY A 239 16.38 21.18 -3.17
N GLU A 240 16.23 20.07 -2.44
CA GLU A 240 16.85 19.92 -1.11
C GLU A 240 18.38 19.72 -1.22
N PRO A 241 19.18 20.19 -0.24
CA PRO A 241 20.64 20.08 -0.29
C PRO A 241 21.15 18.64 -0.31
N ASN A 242 20.40 17.70 0.29
CA ASN A 242 20.76 16.29 0.42
C ASN A 242 19.51 15.42 0.21
N PRO A 243 18.97 15.32 -1.02
CA PRO A 243 17.78 14.51 -1.28
C PRO A 243 18.11 13.04 -1.07
N ARG A 244 17.22 12.32 -0.37
CA ARG A 244 17.32 10.87 -0.22
C ARG A 244 15.97 10.19 -0.45
N PRO A 245 15.91 9.05 -1.14
CA PRO A 245 14.69 8.28 -1.22
C PRO A 245 14.23 7.87 0.20
N PRO A 246 12.94 7.97 0.52
CA PRO A 246 12.41 7.45 1.76
C PRO A 246 12.51 5.91 1.79
N SER A 247 12.63 5.36 2.99
CA SER A 247 12.51 3.91 3.17
C SER A 247 11.05 3.47 3.07
N ALA A 248 10.83 2.18 2.80
CA ALA A 248 9.49 1.61 2.78
C ALA A 248 8.76 1.72 4.15
N GLU A 249 9.51 1.73 5.26
CA GLU A 249 8.93 1.96 6.59
C GLU A 249 8.43 3.39 6.75
N GLU A 250 9.23 4.38 6.34
CA GLU A 250 8.82 5.78 6.39
C GLU A 250 7.60 6.04 5.49
N ALA A 251 7.60 5.50 4.27
CA ALA A 251 6.45 5.62 3.36
C ALA A 251 5.16 5.04 4.00
N ARG A 252 5.24 3.86 4.63
CA ARG A 252 4.08 3.29 5.34
C ARG A 252 3.62 4.15 6.52
N SER A 253 4.54 4.73 7.29
CA SER A 253 4.20 5.64 8.40
C SER A 253 3.52 6.91 7.90
N VAL A 254 4.00 7.47 6.79
CA VAL A 254 3.45 8.67 6.15
C VAL A 254 2.05 8.42 5.61
N VAL A 255 1.84 7.28 4.94
CA VAL A 255 0.50 6.87 4.47
C VAL A 255 -0.46 6.67 5.63
N ALA A 256 -0.02 6.04 6.73
CA ALA A 256 -0.84 5.86 7.92
C ALA A 256 -1.22 7.21 8.56
N LEU A 257 -0.26 8.15 8.65
CA LEU A 257 -0.51 9.50 9.16
C LEU A 257 -1.49 10.28 8.26
N ALA A 258 -1.31 10.21 6.94
CA ALA A 258 -2.20 10.84 5.97
C ALA A 258 -3.62 10.26 6.07
N ALA A 259 -3.76 8.94 6.15
CA ALA A 259 -5.05 8.27 6.33
C ALA A 259 -5.77 8.72 7.61
N ALA A 260 -5.03 8.82 8.73
CA ALA A 260 -5.59 9.30 10.00
C ALA A 260 -6.06 10.77 9.91
N LEU A 261 -5.28 11.65 9.28
CA LEU A 261 -5.66 13.06 9.08
C LEU A 261 -6.87 13.22 8.17
N ILE A 262 -6.92 12.45 7.08
CA ILE A 262 -8.03 12.42 6.12
C ILE A 262 -9.30 11.93 6.82
N GLN A 263 -9.23 10.79 7.50
CA GLN A 263 -10.37 10.24 8.23
C GLN A 263 -10.86 11.22 9.29
N ALA A 264 -9.95 11.75 10.12
CA ALA A 264 -10.31 12.73 11.14
C ALA A 264 -11.00 13.96 10.53
N HIS A 265 -10.47 14.51 9.43
CA HIS A 265 -11.05 15.68 8.75
C HIS A 265 -12.45 15.41 8.18
N ARG A 266 -12.68 14.19 7.69
CA ARG A 266 -13.98 13.78 7.16
C ARG A 266 -15.04 13.63 8.24
N GLU A 267 -14.65 13.13 9.42
CA GLU A 267 -15.54 13.09 10.59
C GLU A 267 -15.85 14.49 11.10
N THR A 268 -14.82 15.34 11.20
CA THR A 268 -14.95 16.74 11.63
C THR A 268 -13.74 17.53 11.14
N PRO A 269 -13.90 18.76 10.60
CA PRO A 269 -12.76 19.54 10.14
C PRO A 269 -11.66 19.65 11.21
N ILE A 270 -10.44 19.18 10.90
CA ILE A 270 -9.31 19.21 11.86
C ILE A 270 -8.83 20.62 12.17
N VAL A 271 -9.18 21.59 11.33
CA VAL A 271 -8.91 23.02 11.52
C VAL A 271 -10.14 23.85 11.17
N PHE A 272 -10.36 24.91 11.93
CA PHE A 272 -11.45 25.86 11.74
C PHE A 272 -10.92 27.28 11.64
N LYS A 273 -11.52 28.06 10.75
CA LYS A 273 -11.37 29.51 10.79
C LYS A 273 -12.15 30.02 12.00
N LYS A 274 -11.53 30.84 12.85
CA LYS A 274 -12.24 31.54 13.93
C LYS A 274 -13.29 32.45 13.28
N SER A 275 -14.54 32.34 13.72
CA SER A 275 -15.59 33.27 13.34
C SER A 275 -15.17 34.67 13.78
N ALA A 276 -15.50 35.70 13.00
CA ALA A 276 -15.43 37.06 13.51
C ALA A 276 -16.48 37.17 14.62
N GLU A 277 -16.03 37.47 15.85
CA GLU A 277 -16.90 37.93 16.94
C GLU A 277 -17.42 39.34 16.65
#